data_AF-A0AAV7D6V1-F1
#
_entry.id   AF-A0AAV7D6V1-F1
#
_cell.length_a   1.000
_cell.length_b   1.000
_cell.length_c   1.000
_cell.angle_alpha   90.00
_cell.angle_beta   90.00
_cell.angle_gamma   90.00
#
_symmetry.space_group_name_H-M   'P 1'
#
loop_
_entity.id
_entity.type
_entity.pdbx_description
1 polymer ?
#
loop_
_entity_poly.entity_id
_entity_poly.type
_entity_poly.pdbx_seq_one_letter_code
_entity_poly.pdbx_strand_id
1 'polypeptide(L)'
;MAHMAPQFEEAEEEMFTNVSLDDTTDFSSLKLQLTPQDLPSTMMNSDMDALELENQVELEEKTRLINQVLELQHTLEDLSARVDAVKEENLKLKSENQVLGQYIENLMSASSVFQTTDTKSKRK
;
A
#
# COMPACT_ATOMS: atom_id res chain seq x y z
N MET A 1 31.37 -0.16 33.49
CA MET A 1 31.47 -0.75 32.14
C MET A 1 30.52 -1.92 32.07
N ALA A 2 29.35 -1.71 31.48
CA ALA A 2 28.43 -2.78 31.10
C ALA A 2 28.13 -2.55 29.62
N HIS A 3 28.62 -3.44 28.76
CA HIS A 3 28.31 -3.46 27.34
C HIS A 3 26.91 -4.04 27.16
N MET A 4 25.95 -3.22 26.73
CA MET A 4 24.72 -3.69 26.12
C MET A 4 24.90 -3.62 24.59
N ALA A 5 24.81 -4.78 23.96
CA ALA A 5 24.75 -4.92 22.50
C ALA A 5 23.44 -4.31 21.96
N PRO A 6 23.43 -3.73 20.76
CA PRO A 6 22.18 -3.36 20.10
C PRO A 6 21.54 -4.64 19.56
N GLN A 7 20.34 -4.96 20.02
CA GLN A 7 19.49 -5.95 19.35
C GLN A 7 18.97 -5.28 18.07
N PHE A 8 19.41 -5.79 16.93
CA PHE A 8 18.78 -5.50 15.64
C PHE A 8 17.44 -6.25 15.65
N GLU A 9 16.37 -5.49 15.77
CA GLU A 9 15.00 -5.99 15.64
C GLU A 9 14.79 -6.30 14.15
N GLU A 10 14.86 -7.59 13.82
CA GLU A 10 14.63 -8.14 12.49
C GLU A 10 13.14 -7.94 12.18
N ALA A 11 12.84 -7.02 11.26
CA ALA A 11 11.47 -6.77 10.82
C ALA A 11 10.94 -8.04 10.16
N GLU A 12 9.96 -8.67 10.79
CA GLU A 12 9.20 -9.77 10.19
C GLU A 12 8.44 -9.21 8.98
N GLU A 13 9.00 -9.38 7.78
CA GLU A 13 8.29 -9.15 6.53
C GLU A 13 7.15 -10.17 6.45
N GLU A 14 5.93 -9.74 6.78
CA GLU A 14 4.73 -10.54 6.60
C GLU A 14 4.65 -10.98 5.14
N MET A 15 4.78 -12.29 4.93
CA MET A 15 4.66 -12.94 3.64
C MET A 15 3.19 -12.84 3.17
N PHE A 16 2.86 -11.76 2.47
CA PHE A 16 1.57 -11.61 1.82
C PHE A 16 1.38 -12.76 0.82
N THR A 17 0.40 -13.61 1.10
CA THR A 17 -0.03 -14.65 0.18
C THR A 17 -0.81 -13.99 -0.95
N ASN A 18 -0.22 -13.94 -2.15
CA ASN A 18 -0.93 -13.56 -3.36
C ASN A 18 -1.97 -14.64 -3.68
N VAL A 19 -3.24 -14.38 -3.39
CA VAL A 19 -4.35 -15.19 -3.88
C VAL A 19 -4.50 -14.92 -5.38
N SER A 20 -4.18 -15.91 -6.20
CA SER A 20 -4.44 -15.84 -7.63
C SER A 20 -5.95 -16.02 -7.84
N LEU A 21 -6.63 -14.95 -8.23
CA LEU A 21 -8.05 -14.96 -8.58
C LEU A 21 -8.16 -15.47 -10.02
N ASP A 22 -8.64 -16.69 -10.22
CA ASP A 22 -8.95 -17.23 -11.55
C ASP A 22 -10.31 -16.72 -12.03
N ASP A 23 -10.28 -15.85 -13.02
CA ASP A 23 -11.42 -15.24 -13.72
C ASP A 23 -12.20 -16.27 -14.58
N THR A 24 -12.76 -17.35 -14.01
CA THR A 24 -13.66 -18.24 -14.77
C THR A 24 -14.72 -18.95 -13.91
N THR A 25 -15.52 -18.25 -13.12
CA THR A 25 -16.79 -18.81 -12.64
C THR A 25 -17.92 -18.42 -13.58
N ASP A 26 -18.10 -19.23 -14.62
CA ASP A 26 -19.26 -19.19 -15.50
C ASP A 26 -20.52 -19.61 -14.71
N PHE A 27 -21.30 -18.63 -14.25
CA PHE A 27 -22.55 -18.82 -13.49
C PHE A 27 -23.70 -19.46 -14.31
N SER A 28 -23.43 -19.90 -15.55
CA SER A 28 -24.44 -20.35 -16.52
C SER A 28 -25.07 -21.73 -16.26
N SER A 29 -24.69 -22.47 -15.20
CA SER A 29 -25.09 -23.89 -15.01
C SER A 29 -26.10 -24.19 -13.88
N LEU A 30 -26.75 -23.20 -13.26
CA LEU A 30 -27.86 -23.47 -12.34
C LEU A 30 -29.23 -23.34 -13.01
N LYS A 31 -29.46 -24.13 -14.06
CA LYS A 31 -30.80 -24.33 -14.63
C LYS A 31 -31.43 -25.58 -14.03
N LEU A 32 -31.84 -25.50 -12.76
CA LEU A 32 -32.63 -26.53 -12.11
C LEU A 32 -34.01 -26.60 -12.79
N GLN A 33 -34.25 -27.71 -13.51
CA GLN A 33 -35.56 -28.07 -14.03
C GLN A 33 -36.48 -28.40 -12.84
N LEU A 34 -37.51 -27.56 -12.62
CA LEU A 34 -38.61 -27.89 -11.73
C LEU A 34 -39.87 -28.13 -12.58
N THR A 35 -40.41 -29.35 -12.52
CA THR A 35 -41.66 -29.76 -13.16
C THR A 35 -42.88 -29.22 -12.40
N PRO A 36 -43.94 -28.72 -13.07
CA PRO A 36 -45.17 -28.31 -12.38
C PRO A 36 -46.02 -29.56 -12.05
N GLN A 37 -46.29 -29.80 -10.76
CA GLN A 37 -47.46 -30.58 -10.35
C GLN A 37 -48.32 -29.76 -9.38
N ASP A 38 -49.61 -29.82 -9.66
CA ASP A 38 -50.72 -29.09 -9.09
C ASP A 38 -50.82 -29.14 -7.56
N LEU A 39 -51.07 -27.98 -6.92
CA LEU A 39 -51.92 -27.87 -5.73
C LEU A 39 -52.41 -26.41 -5.56
N PRO A 40 -53.72 -26.15 -5.40
CA PRO A 40 -54.24 -24.80 -5.16
C PRO A 40 -54.44 -24.54 -3.66
N SER A 41 -53.90 -23.44 -3.13
CA SER A 41 -54.51 -22.58 -2.09
C SER A 41 -53.57 -21.45 -1.71
N THR A 42 -53.81 -20.28 -2.31
CA THR A 42 -54.16 -19.05 -1.60
C THR A 42 -53.56 -18.82 -0.20
N MET A 43 -52.73 -17.76 -0.11
CA MET A 43 -52.25 -17.03 1.08
C MET A 43 -50.94 -17.47 1.75
N MET A 44 -49.78 -17.22 1.13
CA MET A 44 -48.49 -16.92 1.81
C MET A 44 -47.47 -16.22 0.85
N ASN A 45 -47.89 -15.28 0.00
CA ASN A 45 -46.98 -14.60 -0.96
C ASN A 45 -46.78 -13.11 -0.65
N SER A 46 -46.74 -12.74 0.64
CA SER A 46 -46.51 -11.34 1.05
C SER A 46 -45.17 -11.16 1.78
N ASP A 47 -44.68 -12.21 2.43
CA ASP A 47 -43.44 -12.17 3.23
C ASP A 47 -42.20 -12.63 2.45
N MET A 48 -42.37 -13.46 1.40
CA MET A 48 -41.24 -13.89 0.55
C MET A 48 -40.70 -12.73 -0.32
N ASP A 49 -41.59 -11.90 -0.89
CA ASP A 49 -41.19 -10.75 -1.71
C ASP A 49 -40.48 -9.66 -0.88
N ALA A 50 -40.83 -9.53 0.40
CA ALA A 50 -40.19 -8.59 1.32
C ALA A 50 -38.75 -9.02 1.68
N LEU A 51 -38.54 -10.33 1.91
CA LEU A 51 -37.22 -10.90 2.20
C LEU A 51 -36.29 -10.87 0.97
N GLU A 52 -36.83 -11.08 -0.24
CA GLU A 52 -36.05 -10.98 -1.48
C GLU A 52 -35.64 -9.52 -1.77
N LEU A 53 -36.52 -8.56 -1.48
CA LEU A 53 -36.20 -7.14 -1.60
C LEU A 53 -35.13 -6.69 -0.58
N GLU A 54 -35.18 -7.18 0.65
CA GLU A 54 -34.15 -6.88 1.67
C GLU A 54 -32.78 -7.44 1.28
N ASN A 55 -32.71 -8.69 0.80
CA ASN A 55 -31.47 -9.28 0.28
C ASN A 55 -30.92 -8.52 -0.93
N GLN A 56 -31.78 -8.04 -1.82
CA GLN A 56 -31.37 -7.24 -2.98
C GLN A 56 -30.76 -5.89 -2.55
N VAL A 57 -31.35 -5.21 -1.56
CA VAL A 57 -30.80 -3.96 -1.00
C VAL A 57 -29.46 -4.20 -0.33
N GLU A 58 -29.31 -5.28 0.44
CA GLU A 58 -28.04 -5.65 1.07
C GLU A 58 -26.95 -5.94 0.02
N LEU A 59 -27.31 -6.64 -1.07
CA LEU A 59 -26.40 -6.93 -2.17
C LEU A 59 -25.94 -5.66 -2.89
N GLU A 60 -26.84 -4.70 -3.09
CA GLU A 60 -26.51 -3.40 -3.68
C GLU A 60 -25.60 -2.58 -2.78
N GLU A 61 -25.85 -2.56 -1.47
CA GLU A 61 -24.98 -1.88 -0.50
C GLU A 61 -23.59 -2.52 -0.47
N LYS A 62 -23.52 -3.86 -0.42
CA LYS A 62 -22.25 -4.58 -0.52
C LYS A 62 -21.50 -4.25 -1.80
N THR A 63 -22.20 -4.19 -2.94
CA THR A 63 -21.60 -3.83 -4.22
C THR A 63 -21.06 -2.39 -4.20
N ARG A 64 -21.79 -1.45 -3.61
CA ARG A 64 -21.32 -0.05 -3.45
C ARG A 64 -20.08 0.04 -2.57
N LEU A 65 -20.05 -0.69 -1.46
CA LEU A 65 -18.89 -0.72 -0.56
C LEU A 65 -17.66 -1.34 -1.25
N ILE A 66 -17.85 -2.43 -2.01
CA ILE A 66 -16.77 -3.03 -2.80
C ILE A 66 -16.18 -2.01 -3.78
N ASN A 67 -17.02 -1.29 -4.52
CA ASN A 67 -16.53 -0.28 -5.46
C ASN A 67 -15.75 0.84 -4.77
N GLN A 68 -16.23 1.32 -3.62
CA GLN A 68 -15.50 2.33 -2.84
C GLN A 68 -14.14 1.81 -2.37
N VAL A 69 -14.06 0.55 -1.92
CA VAL A 69 -12.79 -0.06 -1.54
C VAL A 69 -11.84 -0.16 -2.74
N LEU A 70 -12.33 -0.56 -3.91
CA LEU A 70 -11.53 -0.64 -5.13
C LEU A 70 -10.98 0.72 -5.57
N GLU A 71 -11.80 1.77 -5.51
CA GLU A 71 -11.35 3.15 -5.83
C GLU A 71 -10.27 3.64 -4.86
N LEU A 72 -10.44 3.35 -3.57
CA LEU A 72 -9.45 3.69 -2.54
C LEU A 72 -8.14 2.91 -2.73
N GLN A 73 -8.22 1.63 -3.07
CA GLN A 73 -7.05 0.81 -3.36
C GLN A 73 -6.26 1.35 -4.55
N HIS A 74 -6.93 1.69 -5.66
CA HIS A 74 -6.26 2.29 -6.80
C HIS A 74 -5.59 3.63 -6.44
N THR A 75 -6.30 4.49 -5.70
CA THR A 75 -5.74 5.78 -5.27
C THR A 75 -4.52 5.60 -4.36
N LEU A 76 -4.55 4.59 -3.48
CA LEU A 76 -3.45 4.26 -2.58
C LEU A 76 -2.24 3.73 -3.35
N GLU A 77 -2.46 2.86 -4.33
CA GLU A 77 -1.40 2.34 -5.22
C GLU A 77 -0.70 3.48 -5.96
N ASP A 78 -1.46 4.37 -6.59
CA ASP A 78 -0.93 5.55 -7.29
C ASP A 78 -0.10 6.44 -6.35
N LEU A 79 -0.59 6.67 -5.13
CA LEU A 79 0.13 7.45 -4.12
C LEU A 79 1.43 6.75 -3.70
N SER A 80 1.39 5.43 -3.53
CA SER A 80 2.55 4.61 -3.16
C SER A 80 3.65 4.70 -4.23
N ALA A 81 3.28 4.53 -5.50
CA ALA A 81 4.20 4.66 -6.62
C ALA A 81 4.83 6.05 -6.70
N ARG A 82 4.03 7.11 -6.45
CA ARG A 82 4.54 8.48 -6.40
C ARG A 82 5.50 8.71 -5.24
N VAL A 83 5.24 8.13 -4.07
CA VAL A 83 6.13 8.21 -2.91
C VAL A 83 7.48 7.56 -3.24
N ASP A 84 7.48 6.40 -3.89
CA ASP A 84 8.72 5.72 -4.24
C ASP A 84 9.52 6.48 -5.31
N ALA A 85 8.86 7.08 -6.29
CA ALA A 85 9.52 7.98 -7.24
C ALA A 85 10.19 9.19 -6.55
N VAL A 86 9.52 9.81 -5.57
CA VAL A 86 10.07 10.92 -4.81
C VAL A 86 11.25 10.47 -3.94
N LYS A 87 11.20 9.28 -3.34
CA LYS A 87 12.32 8.72 -2.58
C LYS A 87 13.54 8.49 -3.48
N GLU A 88 13.33 7.94 -4.67
CA GLU A 88 14.41 7.70 -5.64
C GLU A 88 15.09 9.01 -6.06
N GLU A 89 14.30 10.04 -6.41
CA GLU A 89 14.83 11.36 -6.73
C GLU A 89 15.60 11.96 -5.54
N ASN A 90 15.09 11.81 -4.32
CA ASN A 90 15.76 12.30 -3.12
C ASN A 90 17.13 11.62 -2.90
N LEU A 91 17.22 10.31 -3.12
CA LEU A 91 18.48 9.57 -3.01
C LEU A 91 19.49 10.05 -4.06
N LYS A 92 19.03 10.25 -5.30
CA LYS A 92 19.86 10.80 -6.37
C LYS A 92 20.41 12.18 -6.00
N LEU A 93 19.56 13.10 -5.55
CA LEU A 93 19.97 14.43 -5.11
C LEU A 93 20.94 14.40 -3.92
N LYS A 94 20.72 13.51 -2.94
CA LYS A 94 21.66 13.31 -1.83
C LYS A 94 23.03 12.87 -2.31
N SER A 95 23.09 11.92 -3.26
CA SER A 95 24.36 11.45 -3.81
C SER A 95 25.10 12.54 -4.59
N GLU A 96 24.39 13.34 -5.38
CA GLU A 96 24.98 14.47 -6.11
C GLU A 96 25.50 15.54 -5.16
N ASN A 97 24.70 15.91 -4.15
CA ASN A 97 25.11 16.86 -3.13
C ASN A 97 26.30 16.38 -2.32
N GLN A 98 26.42 15.08 -2.06
CA GLN A 98 27.61 14.51 -1.40
C GLN A 98 28.86 14.72 -2.26
N VAL A 99 28.78 14.42 -3.57
CA VAL A 99 29.90 14.59 -4.50
C VAL A 99 30.30 16.06 -4.61
N LEU A 100 29.32 16.96 -4.75
CA LEU A 100 29.55 18.41 -4.80
C LEU A 100 30.14 18.94 -3.47
N GLY A 101 29.64 18.47 -2.34
CA GLY A 101 30.14 18.80 -1.01
C GLY A 101 31.62 18.44 -0.87
N GLN A 102 32.00 17.22 -1.27
CA GLN A 102 33.40 16.79 -1.25
C GLN A 102 34.28 17.62 -2.18
N TYR A 103 33.78 17.98 -3.36
CA TYR A 103 34.52 18.83 -4.29
C TYR A 103 34.81 20.21 -3.67
N ILE A 104 33.82 20.81 -3.02
CA ILE A 104 33.99 22.09 -2.32
C ILE A 104 35.00 21.96 -1.17
N GLU A 105 34.88 20.91 -0.34
CA GLU A 105 35.84 20.66 0.75
C GLU A 105 37.29 20.50 0.25
N ASN A 106 37.47 19.80 -0.88
CA ASN A 106 38.77 19.63 -1.49
C ASN A 106 39.35 20.95 -1.99
N LEU A 107 38.51 21.82 -2.58
CA LEU A 107 38.94 23.15 -3.00
C LEU A 107 39.29 24.05 -1.80
N MET A 108 38.49 24.03 -0.74
CA MET A 108 38.74 24.82 0.47
C MET A 108 40.02 24.36 1.18
N SER A 109 40.29 23.06 1.26
CA SER A 109 41.50 22.52 1.90
C SER A 109 42.77 22.71 1.06
N ALA A 110 42.68 22.61 -0.27
CA ALA A 110 43.82 22.83 -1.17
C ALA A 110 44.17 24.32 -1.34
N SER A 111 43.21 25.23 -1.12
CA SER A 111 43.45 26.67 -1.21
C SER A 111 44.00 27.22 0.10
N SER A 112 45.22 27.76 0.05
CA SER A 112 45.88 28.42 1.18
C SER A 112 45.10 29.62 1.74
N VAL A 113 44.16 30.19 0.98
CA VAL A 113 43.33 31.34 1.41
C VAL A 113 42.26 30.91 2.42
N PHE A 114 41.81 29.65 2.39
CA PHE A 114 40.75 29.14 3.25
C PHE A 114 41.26 28.30 4.42
N GLN A 115 42.57 28.15 4.58
CA GLN A 115 43.11 27.51 5.77
C GLN A 115 42.82 28.38 7.00
N THR A 116 42.09 27.83 7.95
CA THR A 116 41.98 28.42 9.28
C THR A 116 43.39 28.63 9.79
N THR A 117 43.73 29.86 10.17
CA THR A 117 44.93 30.12 10.96
C THR A 117 44.67 29.49 12.32
N ASP A 118 44.85 28.18 12.44
CA ASP A 118 45.03 27.51 13.71
C ASP A 118 46.34 28.05 14.29
N THR A 119 46.26 29.22 14.92
CA THR A 119 47.30 29.72 15.79
C THR A 119 47.39 28.73 16.94
N LYS A 120 48.28 27.75 16.78
CA LYS A 120 48.66 26.73 17.77
C LYS A 120 48.69 27.35 19.17
N SER A 121 47.67 27.06 19.98
CA SER A 121 47.77 27.11 21.44
C SER A 121 48.73 26.01 21.88
N LYS A 122 50.02 26.25 21.72
CA LYS A 122 51.11 25.47 22.30
C LYS A 122 51.78 26.36 23.33
N ARG A 123 51.26 26.38 24.56
CA ARG A 123 52.03 26.82 25.73
C ARG A 123 52.32 25.61 26.59
N LYS A 124 53.62 25.48 26.87
CA LYS A 124 54.27 24.52 27.76
C LYS A 124 53.80 24.70 29.21
#